data_AF-A0AAE4NX90-F1
#
_entry.id   AF-A0AAE4NX90-F1
#
_cell.length_a   1.000
_cell.length_b   1.000
_cell.length_c   1.000
_cell.angle_alpha   90.00
_cell.angle_beta   90.00
_cell.angle_gamma   90.00
#
_symmetry.space_group_name_H-M   'P 1'
#
loop_
_entity.id
_entity.type
_entity.pdbx_description
1 polymer ?
#
loop_
_entity_poly.entity_id
_entity_poly.type
_entity_poly.pdbx_seq_one_letter_code
_entity_poly.pdbx_strand_id
1 'polypeptide(L)'
;MKTTQQYINKFGIPTTNGTGYIVFIDLPYPMRIAWDPKTTINKLSCHKAIAEPLKAIFAEILKVYGYDKIKELGIDLYGGCFNYRQMRGGSSYSVHAWGLAIDLDPARNQLKETARTARFARPEYKSMIDIFYKHGFISLGREKNYDWMHFQWDKF
;
A
#
# COMPACT_ATOMS: atom_id res chain seq x y z
N MET A 1 7.45 -8.23 10.08
CA MET A 1 6.54 -8.85 9.10
C MET A 1 5.69 -9.92 9.74
N LYS A 2 4.40 -9.64 9.91
CA LYS A 2 3.42 -10.57 10.46
C LYS A 2 3.03 -11.66 9.46
N THR A 3 2.74 -12.85 9.98
CA THR A 3 2.21 -13.98 9.21
C THR A 3 0.70 -13.84 9.01
N THR A 4 0.16 -14.54 8.01
CA THR A 4 -1.29 -14.65 7.78
C THR A 4 -2.05 -15.08 9.03
N GLN A 5 -1.49 -16.02 9.82
CA GLN A 5 -2.11 -16.46 11.06
C GLN A 5 -2.18 -15.35 12.12
N GLN A 6 -1.16 -14.48 12.19
CA GLN A 6 -1.19 -13.32 13.10
C GLN A 6 -2.26 -12.30 12.68
N TYR A 7 -2.45 -12.07 11.37
CA TYR A 7 -3.57 -11.24 10.89
C TYR A 7 -4.92 -11.88 11.23
N ILE A 8 -5.09 -13.19 11.03
CA ILE A 8 -6.32 -13.90 11.41
C ILE A 8 -6.58 -13.77 12.92
N ASN A 9 -5.57 -13.97 13.75
CA ASN A 9 -5.72 -13.89 15.20
C ASN A 9 -6.11 -12.48 15.67
N LYS A 10 -5.63 -11.43 14.99
CA LYS A 10 -5.90 -10.04 15.38
C LYS A 10 -7.20 -9.48 14.79
N PHE A 11 -7.47 -9.77 13.52
CA PHE A 11 -8.51 -9.12 12.74
C PHE A 11 -9.62 -10.08 12.27
N GLY A 12 -9.50 -11.37 12.59
CA GLY A 12 -10.42 -12.41 12.13
C GLY A 12 -10.16 -12.84 10.69
N ILE A 13 -11.01 -13.74 10.19
CA ILE A 13 -10.99 -14.19 8.79
C ILE A 13 -11.55 -13.06 7.91
N PRO A 14 -10.89 -12.68 6.80
CA PRO A 14 -11.38 -11.64 5.93
C PRO A 14 -12.68 -12.08 5.24
N THR A 15 -13.55 -11.12 4.91
CA THR A 15 -14.81 -11.37 4.21
C THR A 15 -14.74 -10.83 2.78
N THR A 16 -15.54 -11.40 1.89
CA THR A 16 -15.57 -11.04 0.45
C THR A 16 -15.81 -9.55 0.21
N ASN A 17 -16.68 -8.94 1.00
CA ASN A 17 -17.08 -7.54 0.85
C ASN A 17 -16.42 -6.61 1.87
N GLY A 18 -15.58 -7.12 2.76
CA GLY A 18 -14.93 -6.30 3.80
C GLY A 18 -15.88 -5.80 4.89
N THR A 19 -17.06 -6.42 5.01
CA THR A 19 -18.14 -5.99 5.91
C THR A 19 -17.67 -5.94 7.36
N GLY A 20 -17.89 -4.80 8.01
CA GLY A 20 -17.58 -4.59 9.44
C GLY A 20 -16.19 -4.03 9.75
N TYR A 21 -15.30 -3.94 8.75
CA TYR A 21 -13.95 -3.43 8.96
C TYR A 21 -13.41 -2.50 7.88
N ILE A 22 -13.96 -2.49 6.66
CA ILE A 22 -13.57 -1.52 5.63
C ILE A 22 -14.28 -0.18 5.81
N VAL A 23 -13.52 0.90 5.70
CA VAL A 23 -13.97 2.29 5.72
C VAL A 23 -13.35 3.04 4.55
N PHE A 24 -13.92 4.20 4.19
CA PHE A 24 -13.32 5.12 3.22
C PHE A 24 -12.61 6.27 3.94
N ILE A 25 -11.43 6.63 3.44
CA ILE A 25 -10.69 7.82 3.87
C ILE A 25 -10.55 8.80 2.70
N ASP A 26 -10.59 10.09 3.00
CA ASP A 26 -10.24 11.14 2.06
C ASP A 26 -8.72 11.22 1.87
N LEU A 27 -8.28 11.36 0.63
CA LEU A 27 -6.88 11.53 0.28
C LEU A 27 -6.53 13.03 0.24
N PRO A 28 -5.32 13.43 0.70
CA PRO A 28 -4.89 14.82 0.68
C PRO A 28 -4.55 15.33 -0.74
N TYR A 29 -4.48 14.43 -1.72
CA TYR A 29 -4.32 14.73 -3.14
C TYR A 29 -4.94 13.61 -3.98
N PRO A 30 -5.38 13.90 -5.22
CA PRO A 30 -5.91 12.86 -6.11
C PRO A 30 -4.83 11.85 -6.49
N MET A 31 -5.17 10.57 -6.42
CA MET A 31 -4.33 9.47 -6.92
C MET A 31 -4.85 8.97 -8.25
N ARG A 32 -3.95 8.72 -9.20
CA ARG A 32 -4.26 8.14 -10.51
C ARG A 32 -4.36 6.62 -10.38
N ILE A 33 -5.34 6.01 -11.03
CA ILE A 33 -5.44 4.55 -11.06
C ILE A 33 -4.30 4.00 -11.93
N ALA A 34 -3.49 3.08 -11.42
CA ALA A 34 -2.27 2.64 -12.12
C ALA A 34 -2.51 2.01 -13.50
N TRP A 35 -3.65 1.34 -13.69
CA TRP A 35 -4.05 0.73 -14.97
C TRP A 35 -4.92 1.64 -15.85
N ASP A 36 -5.34 2.80 -15.33
CA ASP A 36 -6.03 3.85 -16.09
C ASP A 36 -5.62 5.23 -15.55
N PRO A 37 -4.42 5.74 -15.90
CA PRO A 37 -3.88 6.95 -15.29
C PRO A 37 -4.62 8.24 -15.63
N LYS A 38 -5.65 8.18 -16.49
CA LYS A 38 -6.56 9.29 -16.77
C LYS A 38 -7.65 9.41 -15.71
N THR A 39 -7.92 8.34 -14.97
CA THR A 39 -8.91 8.29 -13.90
C THR A 39 -8.24 8.49 -12.55
N THR A 40 -8.83 9.33 -11.71
CA THR A 40 -8.34 9.62 -10.36
C THR A 40 -9.34 9.25 -9.28
N ILE A 41 -8.82 8.86 -8.11
CA ILE A 41 -9.59 8.70 -6.88
C ILE A 41 -9.21 9.81 -5.89
N ASN A 42 -10.21 10.29 -5.14
CA ASN A 42 -10.02 11.20 -4.00
C ASN A 42 -10.30 10.51 -2.65
N LYS A 43 -10.78 9.27 -2.71
CA LYS A 43 -11.06 8.44 -1.55
C LYS A 43 -10.47 7.06 -1.74
N LEU A 44 -10.03 6.45 -0.65
CA LEU A 44 -9.47 5.11 -0.63
C LEU A 44 -10.19 4.26 0.42
N SER A 45 -10.50 3.01 0.07
CA SER A 45 -11.08 2.04 0.99
C SER A 45 -9.98 1.22 1.68
N CYS A 46 -9.96 1.18 3.01
CA CYS A 46 -8.99 0.43 3.81
C CYS A 46 -9.61 -0.11 5.10
N HIS A 47 -8.87 -0.95 5.83
CA HIS A 47 -9.27 -1.39 7.16
C HIS A 47 -9.30 -0.21 8.13
N LYS A 48 -10.32 -0.12 8.99
CA LYS A 48 -10.47 0.95 10.01
C LYS A 48 -9.23 1.17 10.89
N ALA A 49 -8.48 0.10 11.16
CA ALA A 49 -7.24 0.14 11.96
C ALA A 49 -6.11 0.94 11.31
N ILE A 50 -6.12 1.12 9.98
CA ILE A 50 -5.07 1.83 9.25
C ILE A 50 -5.57 3.13 8.61
N ALA A 51 -6.81 3.53 8.87
CA ALA A 51 -7.41 4.74 8.31
C ALA A 51 -6.60 5.99 8.67
N GLU A 52 -6.34 6.22 9.96
CA GLU A 52 -5.56 7.37 10.41
C GLU A 52 -4.07 7.30 10.01
N PRO A 53 -3.37 6.15 10.15
CA PRO A 53 -2.03 6.00 9.60
C PRO A 53 -1.91 6.31 8.10
N LEU A 54 -2.83 5.83 7.26
CA LEU A 54 -2.78 6.10 5.82
C LEU A 54 -3.02 7.58 5.50
N LYS A 55 -3.97 8.25 6.16
CA LYS A 55 -4.15 9.69 6.01
C LYS A 55 -2.86 10.45 6.36
N ALA A 56 -2.22 10.09 7.47
CA ALA A 56 -0.99 10.73 7.93
C ALA A 56 0.18 10.48 6.96
N ILE A 57 0.32 9.26 6.44
CA ILE A 57 1.32 8.90 5.43
C ILE A 57 1.19 9.80 4.20
N PHE A 58 0.00 9.89 3.62
CA PHE A 58 -0.18 10.67 2.40
C PHE A 58 -0.08 12.18 2.65
N ALA A 59 -0.51 12.68 3.81
CA ALA A 59 -0.33 14.08 4.16
C ALA A 59 1.16 14.43 4.30
N GLU A 60 1.96 13.54 4.89
CA GLU A 60 3.40 13.73 5.04
C GLU A 60 4.14 13.59 3.71
N ILE A 61 3.76 12.63 2.85
CA ILE A 61 4.27 12.52 1.47
C ILE A 61 3.98 13.80 0.70
N LEU A 62 2.76 14.34 0.78
CA LEU A 62 2.40 15.63 0.16
C LEU A 62 3.30 16.76 0.66
N LYS A 63 3.55 16.83 1.96
CA LYS A 63 4.42 17.85 2.56
C LYS A 63 5.87 17.74 2.10
N VAL A 64 6.40 16.53 1.96
CA VAL A 64 7.82 16.29 1.61
C VAL A 64 8.09 16.52 0.13
N TYR A 65 7.20 16.05 -0.75
CA TYR A 65 7.44 16.05 -2.18
C TYR A 65 6.70 17.18 -2.91
N GLY A 66 5.53 17.59 -2.43
CA GLY A 66 4.59 18.37 -3.22
C GLY A 66 3.91 17.52 -4.31
N TYR A 67 2.72 17.93 -4.75
CA TYR A 67 1.91 17.10 -5.65
C TYR A 67 2.56 16.89 -7.04
N ASP A 68 3.19 17.92 -7.61
CA ASP A 68 3.83 17.81 -8.92
C ASP A 68 4.96 16.76 -8.91
N LYS A 69 5.77 16.73 -7.84
CA LYS A 69 6.84 15.74 -7.70
C LYS A 69 6.29 14.34 -7.46
N ILE A 70 5.22 14.21 -6.67
CA ILE A 70 4.52 12.92 -6.45
C ILE A 70 4.07 12.36 -7.80
N LYS A 71 3.48 13.19 -8.65
CA LYS A 71 3.00 12.81 -9.98
C LYS A 71 4.13 12.45 -10.94
N GLU A 72 5.23 13.23 -10.93
CA GLU A 72 6.45 12.96 -11.71
C GLU A 72 7.07 11.60 -11.33
N LEU A 73 7.18 11.34 -10.02
CA LEU A 73 7.68 10.09 -9.48
C LEU A 73 6.68 8.93 -9.61
N GLY A 74 5.40 9.22 -9.85
CA GLY A 74 4.31 8.25 -9.92
C GLY A 74 3.96 7.60 -8.59
N ILE A 75 4.24 8.29 -7.47
CA ILE A 75 3.82 7.86 -6.12
C ILE A 75 2.28 7.89 -6.00
N ASP A 76 1.61 8.69 -6.82
CA ASP A 76 0.15 8.75 -6.92
C ASP A 76 -0.47 7.65 -7.79
N LEU A 77 0.32 6.73 -8.38
CA LEU A 77 -0.20 5.61 -9.16
C LEU A 77 -0.71 4.51 -8.23
N TYR A 78 -2.00 4.55 -7.92
CA TYR A 78 -2.66 3.64 -6.99
C TYR A 78 -2.86 2.24 -7.61
N GLY A 79 -2.30 1.22 -6.96
CA GLY A 79 -2.39 -0.19 -7.33
C GLY A 79 -3.46 -0.99 -6.59
N GLY A 80 -4.05 -0.43 -5.53
CA GLY A 80 -5.11 -1.08 -4.75
C GLY A 80 -4.79 -1.18 -3.25
N CYS A 81 -5.83 -1.33 -2.42
CA CYS A 81 -5.72 -1.49 -0.97
C CYS A 81 -6.54 -2.70 -0.48
N PHE A 82 -7.88 -2.62 -0.48
CA PHE A 82 -8.73 -3.78 -0.23
C PHE A 82 -8.95 -4.61 -1.50
N ASN A 83 -8.66 -5.91 -1.43
CA ASN A 83 -9.00 -6.89 -2.46
C ASN A 83 -9.09 -8.28 -1.81
N TYR A 84 -10.30 -8.83 -1.71
CA TYR A 84 -10.51 -10.17 -1.18
C TYR A 84 -9.98 -11.23 -2.15
N ARG A 85 -8.77 -11.73 -1.87
CA ARG A 85 -8.13 -12.77 -2.67
C ARG A 85 -7.17 -13.63 -1.87
N GLN A 86 -6.98 -14.86 -2.33
CA GLN A 86 -5.85 -15.69 -1.93
C GLN A 86 -4.57 -15.26 -2.66
N MET A 87 -3.43 -15.62 -2.10
CA MET A 87 -2.12 -15.46 -2.74
C MET A 87 -2.00 -16.41 -3.93
N ARG A 88 -1.30 -15.99 -4.98
CA ARG A 88 -1.06 -16.83 -6.17
C ARG A 88 -0.25 -18.07 -5.78
N GLY A 89 -0.75 -19.25 -6.12
CA GLY A 89 -0.07 -20.52 -5.87
C GLY A 89 -0.20 -21.08 -4.45
N GLY A 90 -1.13 -20.55 -3.64
CA GLY A 90 -1.39 -21.07 -2.30
C GLY A 90 -2.82 -20.79 -1.82
N SER A 91 -3.14 -21.26 -0.61
CA SER A 91 -4.48 -21.10 0.00
C SER A 91 -4.55 -19.97 1.03
N SER A 92 -3.41 -19.36 1.37
CA SER A 92 -3.35 -18.23 2.32
C SER A 92 -3.92 -16.95 1.71
N TYR A 93 -4.64 -16.18 2.51
CA TYR A 93 -5.11 -14.85 2.12
C TYR A 93 -3.95 -13.87 1.97
N SER A 94 -4.05 -12.98 0.99
CA SER A 94 -3.20 -11.79 0.90
C SER A 94 -3.56 -10.78 2.00
N VAL A 95 -2.60 -9.97 2.46
CA VAL A 95 -2.88 -8.88 3.41
C VAL A 95 -3.91 -7.87 2.85
N HIS A 96 -4.00 -7.74 1.52
CA HIS A 96 -5.05 -6.97 0.85
C HIS A 96 -6.47 -7.47 1.16
N ALA A 97 -6.65 -8.74 1.53
CA ALA A 97 -7.98 -9.29 1.84
C ALA A 97 -8.58 -8.67 3.12
N TRP A 98 -7.75 -8.12 4.01
CA TRP A 98 -8.21 -7.33 5.15
C TRP A 98 -8.27 -5.83 4.85
N GLY A 99 -7.73 -5.38 3.71
CA GLY A 99 -7.50 -3.96 3.45
C GLY A 99 -6.41 -3.38 4.36
N LEU A 100 -5.41 -4.19 4.71
CA LEU A 100 -4.27 -3.84 5.58
C LEU A 100 -2.95 -3.67 4.81
N ALA A 101 -3.03 -3.64 3.49
CA ALA A 101 -1.90 -3.41 2.59
C ALA A 101 -2.30 -2.47 1.45
N ILE A 102 -1.32 -1.87 0.82
CA ILE A 102 -1.48 -0.97 -0.32
C ILE A 102 -0.35 -1.15 -1.31
N ASP A 103 -0.69 -1.17 -2.60
CA ASP A 103 0.27 -1.20 -3.70
C ASP A 103 0.33 0.17 -4.39
N LEU A 104 1.54 0.66 -4.67
CA LEU A 104 1.79 1.89 -5.43
C LEU A 104 2.71 1.60 -6.64
N ASP A 105 2.42 2.23 -7.77
CA ASP A 105 3.16 2.12 -9.04
C ASP A 105 3.49 0.66 -9.46
N PRO A 106 2.49 -0.23 -9.53
CA PRO A 106 2.70 -1.66 -9.80
C PRO A 106 3.35 -1.95 -11.16
N ALA A 107 3.16 -1.08 -12.16
CA ALA A 107 3.71 -1.26 -13.50
C ALA A 107 5.25 -1.15 -13.54
N ARG A 108 5.85 -0.40 -12.59
CA ARG A 108 7.30 -0.13 -12.53
C ARG A 108 7.96 -0.72 -11.27
N ASN A 109 7.24 -1.57 -10.54
CA ASN A 109 7.69 -2.26 -9.32
C ASN A 109 7.11 -3.68 -9.27
N GLN A 110 7.39 -4.49 -10.29
CA GLN A 110 6.75 -5.79 -10.45
C GLN A 110 7.14 -6.77 -9.34
N LEU A 111 6.28 -7.77 -9.10
CA LEU A 111 6.40 -8.75 -8.00
C LEU A 111 7.79 -9.36 -7.81
N LYS A 112 8.53 -9.62 -8.90
CA LYS A 112 9.86 -10.27 -8.86
C LYS A 112 11.03 -9.31 -9.04
N GLU A 113 10.78 -8.00 -9.16
CA GLU A 113 11.86 -7.02 -9.28
C GLU A 113 12.61 -6.88 -7.96
N THR A 114 13.93 -6.78 -8.07
CA THR A 114 14.81 -6.51 -6.93
C THR A 114 15.21 -5.03 -6.93
N ALA A 115 15.97 -4.62 -5.93
CA ALA A 115 16.54 -3.28 -5.80
C ALA A 115 17.34 -2.83 -7.04
N ARG A 116 17.80 -3.79 -7.87
CA ARG A 116 18.52 -3.50 -9.11
C ARG A 116 17.65 -2.81 -10.17
N THR A 117 16.34 -3.10 -10.21
CA THR A 117 15.46 -2.62 -11.29
C THR A 117 14.24 -1.87 -10.79
N ALA A 118 13.72 -2.23 -9.61
CA ALA A 118 12.52 -1.64 -9.05
C ALA A 118 12.63 -0.12 -8.90
N ARG A 119 11.57 0.60 -9.28
CA ARG A 119 11.54 2.06 -9.21
C ARG A 119 11.72 2.56 -7.79
N PHE A 120 10.99 1.99 -6.83
CA PHE A 120 11.00 2.42 -5.42
C PHE A 120 12.26 2.04 -4.65
N ALA A 121 13.18 1.28 -5.23
CA ALA A 121 14.48 1.03 -4.63
C ALA A 121 15.46 2.21 -4.77
N ARG A 122 15.12 3.20 -5.59
CA ARG A 122 16.01 4.32 -5.90
C ARG A 122 16.00 5.39 -4.79
N PRO A 123 17.07 6.18 -4.64
CA PRO A 123 17.21 7.13 -3.53
C PRO A 123 16.07 8.15 -3.38
N GLU A 124 15.47 8.58 -4.49
CA GLU A 124 14.39 9.57 -4.48
C GLU A 124 13.11 9.09 -3.76
N TYR A 125 12.94 7.77 -3.60
CA TYR A 125 11.80 7.17 -2.87
C TYR A 125 12.11 6.87 -1.41
N LYS A 126 13.34 7.13 -0.94
CA LYS A 126 13.75 6.81 0.43
C LYS A 126 12.83 7.45 1.46
N SER A 127 12.52 8.74 1.31
CA SER A 127 11.63 9.45 2.24
C SER A 127 10.22 8.90 2.23
N MET A 128 9.64 8.58 1.06
CA MET A 128 8.34 7.91 0.96
C MET A 128 8.32 6.61 1.77
N ILE A 129 9.30 5.72 1.55
CA ILE A 129 9.35 4.44 2.28
C ILE A 129 9.55 4.69 3.78
N ASP A 130 10.43 5.60 4.18
CA ASP A 130 10.66 5.92 5.59
C ASP A 130 9.39 6.46 6.29
N ILE A 131 8.56 7.22 5.58
CA ILE A 131 7.25 7.69 6.07
C ILE A 131 6.31 6.49 6.32
N PHE A 132 6.25 5.52 5.40
CA PHE A 132 5.47 4.29 5.65
C PHE A 132 5.93 3.58 6.93
N TYR A 133 7.24 3.41 7.12
CA TYR A 133 7.81 2.80 8.34
C TYR A 133 7.48 3.59 9.61
N LYS A 134 7.64 4.91 9.57
CA LYS A 134 7.29 5.81 10.67
C LYS A 134 5.84 5.61 11.14
N HIS A 135 4.92 5.37 10.20
CA HIS A 135 3.50 5.20 10.48
C HIS A 135 3.07 3.75 10.70
N GLY A 136 4.00 2.78 10.77
CA GLY A 136 3.73 1.40 11.16
C GLY A 136 3.51 0.40 10.01
N PHE A 137 3.76 0.82 8.77
CA PHE A 137 3.84 -0.09 7.63
C PHE A 137 5.27 -0.58 7.41
N ILE A 138 5.41 -1.67 6.69
CA ILE A 138 6.71 -2.14 6.16
C ILE A 138 6.61 -2.32 4.65
N SER A 139 7.74 -2.28 3.95
CA SER A 139 7.83 -2.53 2.51
C SER A 139 8.39 -3.91 2.26
N LEU A 140 7.73 -4.75 1.45
CA LEU A 140 8.32 -6.03 1.04
C LEU A 140 9.60 -5.82 0.24
N GLY A 141 9.66 -4.76 -0.56
CA GLY A 141 10.87 -4.35 -1.26
C GLY A 141 12.06 -4.18 -0.33
N ARG A 142 11.88 -3.45 0.77
CA ARG A 142 12.96 -3.22 1.76
C ARG A 142 13.24 -4.47 2.61
N GLU A 143 12.22 -5.19 3.06
CA GLU A 143 12.39 -6.34 3.96
C GLU A 143 12.90 -7.60 3.25
N LYS A 144 12.57 -7.78 1.97
CA LYS A 144 12.77 -9.04 1.24
C LYS A 144 13.36 -8.87 -0.15
N ASN A 145 13.53 -7.64 -0.63
CA ASN A 145 14.08 -7.35 -1.95
C ASN A 145 13.25 -7.91 -3.12
N TYR A 146 11.93 -7.95 -2.95
CA TYR A 146 10.95 -8.23 -4.00
C TYR A 146 9.63 -7.48 -3.70
N ASP A 147 8.72 -7.39 -4.68
CA ASP A 147 7.40 -6.75 -4.49
C ASP A 147 7.49 -5.30 -3.97
N TRP A 148 8.30 -4.48 -4.62
CA TRP A 148 8.59 -3.11 -4.16
C TRP A 148 7.38 -2.18 -4.13
N MET A 149 6.32 -2.49 -4.89
CA MET A 149 5.05 -1.77 -4.85
C MET A 149 4.33 -1.91 -3.50
N HIS A 150 4.59 -2.99 -2.76
CA HIS A 150 3.77 -3.45 -1.66
C HIS A 150 4.20 -2.89 -0.30
N PHE A 151 3.23 -2.28 0.39
CA PHE A 151 3.35 -1.84 1.76
C PHE A 151 2.25 -2.48 2.61
N GLN A 152 2.61 -3.06 3.75
CA GLN A 152 1.65 -3.72 4.64
C GLN A 152 1.77 -3.29 6.09
N TRP A 153 0.64 -3.29 6.79
CA TRP A 153 0.54 -2.97 8.21
C TRP A 153 1.29 -3.98 9.08
N ASP A 154 2.26 -3.55 9.89
CA ASP A 154 3.04 -4.45 10.78
C ASP A 154 2.90 -4.08 12.27
N LYS A 155 2.36 -2.90 12.58
CA LYS A 155 2.28 -2.36 13.95
C LYS A 155 1.05 -2.89 14.72
N PHE A 156 1.07 -4.16 15.11
CA PHE A 156 0.10 -4.77 16.04
C PHE A 156 0.63 -6.04 16.72
#